data_AF-A0A6L2ZQX4-F1
#
_entry.id   AF-A0A6L2ZQX4-F1
#
_cell.length_a   1.000
_cell.length_b   1.000
_cell.length_c   1.000
_cell.angle_alpha   90.00
_cell.angle_beta   90.00
_cell.angle_gamma   90.00
#
_symmetry.space_group_name_H-M   'P 1'
#
loop_
_entity.id
_entity.type
_entity.pdbx_description
1 polymer ?
#
loop_
_entity_poly.entity_id
_entity_poly.type
_entity_poly.pdbx_seq_one_letter_code
_entity_poly.pdbx_strand_id
1 'polypeptide(L)' 'MRTTVTIDDILYEKALDMANPGMDKSDLFREAIKTFVRVQAAKRLAALGGTTPEIKAVPRRREKPVAQ' A
#
# COMPACT_ATOMS: atom_id res chain seq x y z
N MET A 1 -10.23 -13.05 -16.81
CA MET A 1 -11.56 -13.19 -16.18
C MET A 1 -12.34 -11.91 -16.43
N ARG A 2 -13.60 -12.00 -16.87
CA ARG A 2 -14.48 -10.83 -17.06
C ARG A 2 -15.43 -10.76 -15.87
N THR A 3 -15.45 -9.62 -15.19
CA THR A 3 -16.27 -9.40 -14.00
C THR A 3 -16.98 -8.06 -14.14
N THR A 4 -18.27 -8.03 -13.82
CA THR A 4 -19.05 -6.80 -13.73
C THR A 4 -19.29 -6.49 -12.25
N VAL A 5 -19.03 -5.24 -11.85
CA VAL A 5 -19.20 -4.77 -10.48
C VAL A 5 -19.96 -3.45 -10.49
N THR A 6 -20.83 -3.26 -9.52
CA THR A 6 -21.51 -1.98 -9.28
C THR A 6 -20.64 -1.15 -8.35
N ILE A 7 -20.41 0.11 -8.71
CA ILE A 7 -19.61 1.06 -7.92
C ILE A 7 -20.37 2.38 -7.81
N ASP A 8 -20.09 3.13 -6.75
CA ASP A 8 -20.63 4.47 -6.56
C ASP A 8 -19.97 5.45 -7.54
N ASP A 9 -20.78 6.24 -8.24
CA ASP A 9 -20.29 7.16 -9.27
C ASP A 9 -19.42 8.27 -8.68
N ILE A 10 -19.74 8.78 -7.50
CA ILE A 10 -18.94 9.83 -6.84
C ILE A 10 -17.56 9.27 -6.47
N LEU A 11 -17.50 8.03 -5.99
CA LEU A 11 -16.23 7.35 -5.72
C LEU A 11 -15.43 7.11 -7.00
N TYR A 12 -16.10 6.72 -8.08
CA TYR A 12 -15.45 6.48 -9.37
C TYR A 12 -14.85 7.75 -9.97
N GLU A 13 -15.60 8.86 -9.97
CA GLU A 13 -15.11 10.16 -10.45
C GLU A 13 -13.89 10.64 -9.65
N LYS A 14 -13.94 10.56 -8.32
CA LYS A 14 -12.78 10.89 -7.48
C LYS A 14 -11.55 10.05 -7.79
N ALA A 15 -11.75 8.78 -8.13
CA ALA A 15 -10.66 7.89 -8.50
C ALA A 15 -10.07 8.26 -9.88
N LEU A 16 -10.90 8.73 -10.82
CA LEU A 16 -10.46 9.24 -12.12
C LEU A 16 -9.68 10.56 -11.98
N ASP A 17 -10.14 11.48 -11.13
CA ASP A 17 -9.45 12.76 -10.85
C ASP A 17 -8.02 12.55 -10.33
N MET A 18 -7.80 11.44 -9.61
CA MET A 18 -6.51 11.06 -9.02
C MET A 18 -5.70 10.12 -9.92
N ALA A 19 -6.29 9.62 -11.00
CA ALA A 19 -5.65 8.65 -11.88
C ALA A 19 -4.56 9.32 -12.72
N ASN A 20 -3.53 8.54 -13.07
CA ASN A 20 -2.50 9.02 -13.97
C ASN A 20 -3.09 9.29 -15.37
N PRO A 21 -2.56 10.30 -16.11
CA PRO A 21 -2.99 10.55 -17.47
C PRO A 21 -2.90 9.29 -18.34
N GLY A 22 -3.98 8.98 -19.06
CA GLY A 22 -4.04 7.82 -19.96
C GLY A 22 -4.32 6.48 -19.28
N MET A 23 -4.61 6.45 -17.97
CA MET A 23 -5.03 5.24 -17.28
C MET A 23 -6.42 4.79 -17.78
N ASP A 24 -6.53 3.52 -18.18
CA ASP A 24 -7.81 2.95 -18.57
C ASP A 24 -8.64 2.47 -17.35
N LYS A 25 -9.92 2.15 -17.56
CA LYS A 25 -10.80 1.69 -16.48
C LYS A 25 -10.29 0.40 -15.83
N SER A 26 -9.75 -0.52 -16.62
CA SER A 26 -9.28 -1.83 -16.16
C SER A 26 -8.05 -1.69 -15.26
N ASP A 27 -7.16 -0.76 -15.59
CA ASP A 27 -5.96 -0.43 -14.84
C ASP A 27 -6.31 0.21 -13.50
N LEU A 28 -7.31 1.11 -13.47
CA LEU A 28 -7.82 1.67 -12.22
C LEU A 28 -8.34 0.58 -11.29
N PHE A 29 -9.15 -0.35 -11.79
CA PHE A 29 -9.64 -1.49 -11.00
C PHE A 29 -8.51 -2.40 -10.53
N ARG A 30 -7.51 -2.68 -11.40
CA ARG A 30 -6.36 -3.50 -11.04
C ARG A 30 -5.54 -2.85 -9.92
N GLU A 31 -5.34 -1.54 -9.98
CA GLU A 31 -4.58 -0.82 -8.96
C GLU A 31 -5.36 -0.72 -7.65
N ALA A 32 -6.68 -0.56 -7.70
CA ALA A 32 -7.55 -0.63 -6.52
C ALA A 32 -7.41 -1.98 -5.80
N ILE A 33 -7.45 -3.09 -6.54
CA ILE A 33 -7.28 -4.44 -5.95
C ILE A 33 -5.89 -4.63 -5.37
N LYS A 34 -4.82 -4.24 -6.09
CA LYS A 34 -3.44 -4.30 -5.56
C LYS A 34 -3.30 -3.49 -4.27
N THR A 35 -3.88 -2.30 -4.24
CA THR A 35 -3.85 -1.41 -3.07
C THR A 35 -4.61 -2.02 -1.90
N PHE A 36 -5.78 -2.60 -2.14
CA PHE A 36 -6.52 -3.33 -1.11
C PHE A 36 -5.68 -4.46 -0.49
N VAL A 37 -5.05 -5.29 -1.32
CA VAL A 37 -4.16 -6.37 -0.84
C VAL A 37 -3.01 -5.81 0.00
N ARG A 38 -2.35 -4.75 -0.47
CA ARG A 38 -1.26 -4.09 0.28
C ARG A 38 -1.73 -3.59 1.65
N VAL A 39 -2.86 -2.90 1.71
CA VAL A 39 -3.42 -2.37 2.96
C VAL A 39 -3.81 -3.48 3.93
N GLN A 40 -4.46 -4.55 3.44
CA GLN A 40 -4.83 -5.68 4.31
C GLN A 40 -3.61 -6.45 4.80
N ALA A 41 -2.61 -6.65 3.95
CA ALA A 41 -1.34 -7.25 4.37
C ALA A 41 -0.66 -6.40 5.45
N ALA A 42 -0.58 -5.08 5.26
CA ALA A 42 -0.03 -4.17 6.25
C ALA A 42 -0.80 -4.20 7.58
N LYS A 43 -2.15 -4.22 7.55
CA LYS A 43 -2.98 -4.36 8.75
C LYS A 43 -2.72 -5.68 9.47
N ARG A 44 -2.60 -6.79 8.74
CA ARG A 44 -2.27 -8.11 9.31
C ARG A 44 -0.89 -8.08 9.96
N LEU A 45 0.12 -7.52 9.30
CA LEU A 45 1.46 -7.37 9.86
C LEU A 45 1.48 -6.48 11.10
N ALA A 46 0.74 -5.37 11.09
CA ALA A 46 0.62 -4.49 12.25
C ALA A 46 -0.09 -5.18 13.42
N ALA A 47 -1.10 -6.02 13.14
CA ALA A 47 -1.79 -6.82 14.14
C ALA A 47 -0.89 -7.92 14.75
N LEU A 48 0.12 -8.39 14.01
CA LEU A 48 1.20 -9.20 14.58
C LEU A 48 2.10 -8.40 15.53
N GLY A 49 1.86 -7.09 15.74
CA GLY A 49 2.17 -6.38 16.97
C GLY A 49 3.54 -6.63 17.60
N GLY A 50 4.61 -6.70 16.81
CA GLY A 50 5.94 -7.03 17.35
C GLY A 50 5.94 -8.31 18.20
N THR A 51 5.21 -9.35 17.76
CA THR A 51 5.05 -10.66 18.42
C THR A 51 6.35 -11.40 18.69
N THR A 52 7.48 -10.79 18.34
CA THR A 52 8.82 -11.24 18.66
C THR A 52 9.44 -10.25 19.66
N PRO A 53 9.01 -10.22 20.92
CA PRO A 53 9.59 -9.33 21.94
C PRO A 53 11.08 -9.60 22.17
N GLU A 54 11.54 -10.81 21.84
CA GLU A 54 12.94 -11.23 21.94
C GLU A 54 13.76 -10.98 20.66
N ILE A 55 13.21 -10.26 19.66
CA ILE A 55 13.95 -10.00 18.42
C ILE A 55 15.24 -9.23 18.75
N LYS A 56 16.38 -9.73 18.30
CA LYS A 56 17.66 -9.03 18.49
C LYS A 56 17.59 -7.67 17.82
N ALA A 57 17.92 -6.62 18.56
CA ALA A 57 17.98 -5.27 18.03
C ALA A 57 18.95 -5.19 16.85
N VAL A 58 18.48 -4.64 15.72
CA VAL A 58 19.34 -4.39 14.55
C VAL A 58 20.31 -3.27 14.90
N PRO A 59 21.63 -3.44 14.69
CA PRO A 59 22.61 -2.41 14.99
C PRO A 59 22.29 -1.12 14.22
N ARG A 60 22.17 0.01 14.92
CA ARG A 60 22.03 1.31 14.27
C ARG A 60 23.34 1.65 13.59
N ARG A 61 23.35 1.71 12.25
CA ARG A 61 24.50 2.23 11.49
C ARG A 61 24.55 3.75 11.67
N ARG A 62 25.25 4.21 12.72
CA ARG A 62 25.69 5.61 12.80
C ARG A 62 26.93 5.75 11.94
N GLU A 63 26.93 6.72 11.02
CA GLU A 63 28.17 7.15 10.39
C GLU A 63 29.13 7.62 11.49
N LYS A 64 30.41 7.24 11.40
CA LYS A 64 31.41 7.71 12.35
C LYS A 64 31.45 9.23 12.26
N PRO A 65 31.51 9.97 13.38
CA PRO A 65 31.71 11.41 13.32
C PRO A 65 32.97 11.68 12.51
N VAL A 66 32.86 12.54 11.49
CA VAL A 66 34.03 13.06 10.79
C VAL A 66 34.80 13.87 11.82
N ALA A 67 35.97 13.37 12.23
CA ALA A 67 36.87 14.14 13.08
C ALA A 67 37.31 15.39 12.29
N GLN A 68 37.05 16.57 12.86
CA GLN A 68 37.64 17.84 12.39
C GLN A 68 39.09 17.93 12.82
#